data_AF-A0AAE7J862-F1
#
_entry.id   AF-A0AAE7J862-F1
#
_cell.length_a   1.000
_cell.length_b   1.000
_cell.length_c   1.000
_cell.angle_alpha   90.00
_cell.angle_beta   90.00
_cell.angle_gamma   90.00
#
_symmetry.space_group_name_H-M   'P 1'
#
loop_
_entity.id
_entity.type
_entity.pdbx_description
1 polymer ?
#
loop_
_entity_poly.entity_id
_entity_poly.type
_entity_poly.pdbx_seq_one_letter_code
_entity_poly.pdbx_strand_id
1 'polypeptide(L)'
;MTFGWLSRLLPVTITAAFPGHPIALWMFAPLTLVTLWRSQHHLFAPDGGAQTIAHIPLDAYSPAAAETIVGIFALWGLSQLILALLELLVLVRYRALIPLFYLLTAFEYSMRGLVIPALKTIPTTAAAPGAIANLPMAVAALVLLVLSLWPMASEQQTAESPLRDSRLN
;
A
#
# COMPACT_ATOMS: atom_id res chain seq x y z
N MET A 1 17.08 4.61 -24.66
CA MET A 1 17.01 3.75 -23.46
C MET A 1 15.61 3.83 -22.92
N THR A 2 14.76 2.82 -23.18
CA THR A 2 13.48 2.72 -22.48
C THR A 2 13.79 2.40 -21.02
N PHE A 3 13.33 3.24 -20.10
CA PHE A 3 13.54 3.03 -18.68
C PHE A 3 12.78 1.76 -18.25
N GLY A 4 13.47 0.63 -18.19
CA GLY A 4 12.87 -0.68 -17.90
C GLY A 4 12.20 -0.78 -16.51
N TRP A 5 12.37 0.21 -15.64
CA TRP A 5 11.62 0.35 -14.40
C TRP A 5 10.24 0.99 -14.63
N LEU A 6 10.11 1.94 -15.56
CA LEU A 6 8.84 2.61 -15.85
C LEU A 6 7.84 1.65 -16.46
N SER A 7 8.29 0.76 -17.35
CA SER A 7 7.44 -0.30 -17.93
C SER A 7 7.00 -1.36 -16.92
N ARG A 8 7.68 -1.49 -15.77
CA ARG A 8 7.25 -2.35 -14.66
C ARG A 8 6.34 -1.61 -13.67
N LEU A 9 6.58 -0.31 -13.47
CA LEU A 9 5.75 0.53 -12.62
C LEU A 9 4.37 0.81 -13.25
N LEU A 10 4.36 1.10 -14.56
CA LEU A 10 3.18 1.42 -15.35
C LEU A 10 3.18 0.52 -16.60
N PRO A 11 2.83 -0.78 -16.45
CA PRO A 11 2.84 -1.72 -17.55
C PRO A 11 1.73 -1.42 -18.56
N VAL A 12 2.06 -1.51 -19.86
CA VAL A 12 1.08 -1.37 -20.95
C VAL A 12 0.09 -2.54 -20.94
N THR A 13 0.54 -3.73 -20.56
CA THR A 13 -0.30 -4.93 -20.47
C THR A 13 -0.30 -5.45 -19.04
N ILE A 14 -1.48 -5.50 -18.43
CA ILE A 14 -1.67 -6.01 -17.08
C ILE A 14 -1.79 -7.54 -17.13
N THR A 15 -0.86 -8.24 -16.48
CA THR A 15 -0.82 -9.71 -16.46
C THR A 15 -0.84 -10.25 -15.03
N ALA A 16 -1.02 -11.56 -14.89
CA ALA A 16 -0.89 -12.25 -13.61
C ALA A 16 0.58 -12.50 -13.21
N ALA A 17 1.55 -12.18 -14.08
CA ALA A 17 2.97 -12.35 -13.80
C ALA A 17 3.48 -11.21 -12.93
N PHE A 18 4.29 -11.54 -11.92
CA PHE A 18 4.97 -10.56 -11.09
C PHE A 18 6.43 -10.41 -11.57
N PRO A 19 6.88 -9.21 -11.96
CA PRO A 19 8.17 -9.02 -12.63
C PRO A 19 9.37 -8.86 -11.67
N GLY A 20 9.14 -8.81 -10.36
CA GLY A 20 10.15 -8.45 -9.36
C GLY A 20 10.56 -9.58 -8.43
N HIS A 21 11.31 -9.24 -7.38
CA HIS A 21 11.78 -10.19 -6.38
C HIS A 21 10.64 -10.81 -5.55
N PRO A 22 10.53 -12.15 -5.39
CA PRO A 22 9.37 -12.82 -4.79
C PRO A 22 8.97 -12.32 -3.40
N ILE A 23 9.93 -11.88 -2.58
CA ILE A 23 9.63 -11.27 -1.26
C ILE A 23 8.64 -10.12 -1.39
N ALA A 24 8.75 -9.29 -2.43
CA ALA A 24 7.80 -8.20 -2.66
C ALA A 24 6.40 -8.70 -3.05
N LEU A 25 6.26 -9.87 -3.67
CA LEU A 25 4.94 -10.48 -3.84
C LEU A 25 4.39 -11.01 -2.51
N TRP A 26 5.22 -11.72 -1.73
CA TRP A 26 4.80 -12.31 -0.46
C TRP A 26 4.42 -11.25 0.58
N MET A 27 5.15 -10.15 0.65
CA MET A 27 4.87 -9.03 1.56
C MET A 27 3.67 -8.19 1.12
N PHE A 28 3.22 -8.32 -0.13
CA PHE A 28 2.00 -7.65 -0.58
C PHE A 28 0.74 -8.25 0.09
N ALA A 29 0.74 -9.57 0.34
CA ALA A 29 -0.37 -10.25 1.00
C ALA A 29 -0.68 -9.74 2.44
N PRO A 30 0.29 -9.67 3.39
CA PRO A 30 0.01 -9.12 4.71
C PRO A 30 -0.31 -7.63 4.66
N LEU A 31 0.23 -6.86 3.70
CA LEU A 31 -0.17 -5.47 3.47
C LEU A 31 -1.68 -5.40 3.13
N THR A 32 -2.13 -6.17 2.13
CA THR A 32 -3.57 -6.24 1.76
C THR A 32 -4.45 -6.65 2.94
N LEU A 33 -4.03 -7.64 3.73
CA LEU A 33 -4.80 -8.10 4.90
C LEU A 33 -4.93 -7.02 5.97
N VAL A 34 -3.86 -6.26 6.24
CA VAL A 34 -3.91 -5.13 7.18
C VAL A 34 -4.82 -4.02 6.65
N THR A 35 -4.77 -3.71 5.36
CA THR A 35 -5.67 -2.71 4.75
C THR A 35 -7.13 -3.14 4.87
N LEU A 36 -7.45 -4.41 4.54
CA LEU A 36 -8.79 -4.99 4.70
C LEU A 36 -9.29 -4.93 6.15
N TRP A 37 -8.44 -5.33 7.10
CA TRP A 37 -8.78 -5.31 8.52
C TRP A 37 -9.08 -3.89 9.01
N ARG A 38 -8.24 -2.92 8.65
CA ARG A 38 -8.44 -1.52 9.05
C ARG A 38 -9.67 -0.91 8.39
N SER A 39 -9.87 -1.14 7.10
CA SER A 39 -10.99 -0.55 6.36
C SER A 39 -12.34 -1.01 6.88
N GLN A 40 -12.48 -2.30 7.19
CA GLN A 40 -13.72 -2.80 7.78
C GLN A 40 -13.92 -2.26 9.20
N HIS A 41 -12.84 -2.09 9.97
CA HIS A 41 -12.94 -1.59 11.35
C HIS A 41 -13.43 -0.15 11.37
N HIS A 42 -12.92 0.69 10.46
CA HIS A 42 -13.41 2.06 10.27
C HIS A 42 -14.89 2.13 9.89
N LEU A 43 -15.41 1.14 9.17
CA LEU A 43 -16.79 1.13 8.69
C LEU A 43 -17.79 0.56 9.72
N PHE A 44 -17.37 -0.43 10.51
CA PHE A 44 -18.28 -1.23 11.32
C PHE A 44 -18.06 -1.13 12.83
N ALA A 45 -16.90 -0.66 13.30
CA ALA A 45 -16.71 -0.43 14.74
C ALA A 45 -17.57 0.75 15.22
N PRO A 46 -18.11 0.73 16.45
CA PRO A 46 -19.01 1.77 16.95
C PRO A 46 -18.46 3.20 16.85
N ASP A 47 -17.15 3.38 17.07
CA ASP A 47 -16.47 4.67 16.95
C ASP A 47 -15.58 4.76 15.70
N GLY A 48 -15.70 3.80 14.77
CA GLY A 48 -14.81 3.63 13.63
C GLY A 48 -13.33 3.45 14.00
N GLY A 49 -13.00 3.14 15.27
CA GLY A 49 -11.63 3.13 15.77
C GLY A 49 -11.04 4.51 16.08
N ALA A 50 -11.83 5.59 16.00
CA ALA A 50 -11.34 6.95 16.24
C ALA A 50 -10.83 7.15 17.68
N GLN A 51 -11.59 6.67 18.68
CA GLN A 51 -11.18 6.76 20.08
C GLN A 51 -10.45 5.51 20.55
N THR A 52 -10.99 4.33 20.25
CA THR A 52 -10.52 3.04 20.74
C THR A 52 -9.16 2.63 20.17
N ILE A 53 -8.80 3.09 18.95
CA ILE A 53 -7.51 2.80 18.31
C ILE A 53 -6.68 4.07 18.11
N ALA A 54 -7.28 5.13 17.56
CA ALA A 54 -6.55 6.35 17.23
C ALA A 54 -6.43 7.32 18.42
N HIS A 55 -7.03 7.01 19.57
CA HIS A 55 -6.97 7.81 20.79
C HIS A 55 -7.44 9.27 20.61
N ILE A 56 -8.33 9.53 19.64
CA ILE A 56 -9.03 10.81 19.52
C ILE A 56 -10.04 10.90 20.68
N PRO A 57 -10.03 11.96 21.50
CA PRO A 57 -10.89 12.06 22.68
C PRO A 57 -12.32 12.48 22.29
N LEU A 58 -13.10 11.59 21.68
CA LEU A 58 -14.47 11.89 21.26
C LEU A 58 -15.34 12.32 22.45
N ASP A 59 -15.13 11.73 23.62
CA ASP A 59 -15.85 12.08 24.86
C ASP A 59 -15.56 13.52 25.36
N ALA A 60 -14.48 14.14 24.89
CA ALA A 60 -14.17 15.53 25.20
C ALA A 60 -14.84 16.53 24.22
N TYR A 61 -15.52 16.04 23.19
CA TYR A 61 -16.20 16.84 22.19
C TYR A 61 -17.72 16.86 22.41
N SER A 62 -18.41 17.79 21.74
CA SER A 62 -19.87 17.75 21.72
C SER A 62 -20.37 16.49 20.99
N PRO A 63 -21.57 15.96 21.31
CA PRO A 63 -22.11 14.78 20.65
C PRO A 63 -22.13 14.90 19.12
N ALA A 64 -22.56 16.05 18.58
CA ALA A 64 -22.59 16.29 17.14
C ALA A 64 -21.19 16.25 16.49
N ALA A 65 -20.15 16.73 17.19
CA ALA A 65 -18.78 16.67 16.69
C ALA A 65 -18.23 15.24 16.72
N ALA A 66 -18.50 14.49 17.79
CA ALA A 66 -18.13 13.08 17.88
C ALA A 66 -18.78 12.25 16.76
N GLU A 67 -20.10 12.39 16.56
CA GLU A 67 -20.83 11.72 15.49
C GLU A 67 -20.28 12.08 14.10
N THR A 68 -19.95 13.36 13.88
CA THR A 68 -19.33 13.81 12.62
C THR A 68 -17.99 13.14 12.39
N ILE A 69 -17.13 13.04 13.41
CA ILE A 69 -15.81 12.37 13.30
C ILE A 69 -15.99 10.89 12.99
N VAL A 70 -16.90 10.19 13.68
CA VAL A 70 -17.20 8.78 13.41
C VAL A 70 -17.71 8.60 11.96
N GLY A 71 -18.60 9.48 11.49
CA GLY A 71 -19.06 9.49 10.10
C GLY A 71 -17.94 9.70 9.08
N ILE A 72 -17.00 10.60 9.36
CA ILE A 72 -15.80 10.81 8.52
C ILE A 72 -14.90 9.57 8.54
N PHE A 73 -14.73 8.90 9.68
CA PHE A 73 -13.99 7.64 9.78
C PHE A 73 -14.66 6.54 8.97
N ALA A 74 -15.99 6.46 8.95
CA ALA A 74 -16.71 5.51 8.09
C ALA A 74 -16.49 5.81 6.59
N LEU A 75 -16.52 7.07 6.16
CA LEU A 75 -16.18 7.47 4.78
C LEU A 75 -14.73 7.13 4.42
N TRP A 76 -13.80 7.35 5.36
CA TRP A 76 -12.41 6.95 5.19
C TRP A 76 -12.30 5.43 5.07
N GLY A 77 -12.98 4.68 5.94
CA GLY A 77 -13.07 3.21 5.90
C GLY A 77 -13.59 2.68 4.56
N LEU A 78 -14.64 3.30 4.00
CA LEU A 78 -15.16 2.95 2.69
C LEU A 78 -14.11 3.15 1.59
N SER A 79 -13.42 4.29 1.57
CA SER A 79 -12.35 4.54 0.60
C SER A 79 -11.20 3.55 0.73
N GLN A 80 -10.82 3.18 1.96
CA GLN A 80 -9.80 2.17 2.22
C GLN A 80 -10.27 0.77 1.81
N LEU A 81 -11.55 0.45 1.98
CA LEU A 81 -12.10 -0.85 1.61
C LEU A 81 -12.05 -1.02 0.09
N ILE A 82 -12.39 0.02 -0.67
CA ILE A 82 -12.25 0.02 -2.12
C ILE A 82 -10.79 -0.22 -2.52
N LEU A 83 -9.84 0.49 -1.89
CA LEU A 83 -8.41 0.28 -2.14
C LEU A 83 -7.97 -1.13 -1.78
N ALA A 84 -8.40 -1.67 -0.64
CA ALA A 84 -8.08 -3.01 -0.17
C ALA A 84 -8.63 -4.11 -1.11
N LEU A 85 -9.82 -3.90 -1.69
CA LEU A 85 -10.38 -4.79 -2.69
C LEU A 85 -9.58 -4.73 -4.01
N LEU A 86 -9.08 -3.56 -4.40
CA LEU A 86 -8.17 -3.43 -5.53
C LEU A 86 -6.82 -4.11 -5.25
N GLU A 87 -6.26 -3.95 -4.06
CA GLU A 87 -5.06 -4.67 -3.61
C GLU A 87 -5.29 -6.19 -3.69
N LEU A 88 -6.42 -6.69 -3.20
CA LEU A 88 -6.78 -8.11 -3.27
C LEU A 88 -6.88 -8.59 -4.73
N LEU A 89 -7.51 -7.82 -5.59
CA LEU A 89 -7.61 -8.12 -7.03
C LEU A 89 -6.23 -8.16 -7.69
N VAL A 90 -5.34 -7.22 -7.35
CA VAL A 90 -3.95 -7.19 -7.83
C VAL A 90 -3.18 -8.41 -7.34
N LEU A 91 -3.30 -8.76 -6.06
CA LEU A 91 -2.64 -9.92 -5.46
C LEU A 91 -3.07 -11.23 -6.13
N VAL A 92 -4.36 -11.40 -6.41
CA VAL A 92 -4.92 -12.65 -6.93
C VAL A 92 -4.80 -12.75 -8.46
N ARG A 93 -4.99 -11.65 -9.19
CA ARG A 93 -5.21 -11.70 -10.65
C ARG A 93 -4.31 -10.81 -11.50
N TYR A 94 -3.85 -9.68 -10.97
CA TYR A 94 -3.16 -8.63 -11.75
C TYR A 94 -1.81 -8.23 -11.11
N ARG A 95 -0.99 -9.23 -10.77
CA ARG A 95 0.25 -9.06 -10.00
C ARG A 95 1.27 -8.13 -10.66
N ALA A 96 1.17 -7.90 -11.97
CA ALA A 96 1.97 -6.89 -12.67
C ALA A 96 1.80 -5.46 -12.11
N LEU A 97 0.71 -5.17 -11.39
CA LEU A 97 0.44 -3.86 -10.78
C LEU A 97 0.98 -3.69 -9.36
N ILE A 98 1.57 -4.73 -8.75
CA ILE A 98 2.11 -4.65 -7.38
C ILE A 98 3.12 -3.49 -7.19
N PRO A 99 4.06 -3.22 -8.13
CA PRO A 99 4.95 -2.07 -8.00
C PRO A 99 4.21 -0.73 -7.89
N LEU A 100 3.13 -0.53 -8.66
CA LEU A 100 2.31 0.67 -8.57
C LEU A 100 1.69 0.83 -7.18
N PHE A 101 1.15 -0.26 -6.61
CA PHE A 101 0.57 -0.22 -5.28
C PHE A 101 1.61 0.05 -4.20
N TYR A 102 2.84 -0.45 -4.32
CA TYR A 102 3.92 -0.06 -3.40
C TYR A 102 4.27 1.42 -3.49
N LEU A 103 4.26 2.01 -4.69
CA LEU A 103 4.45 3.46 -4.85
C LEU A 103 3.31 4.25 -4.18
N LEU A 104 2.05 3.84 -4.38
CA LEU A 104 0.90 4.48 -3.76
C LEU A 104 0.96 4.38 -2.23
N THR A 105 1.31 3.21 -1.69
CA THR A 105 1.50 3.00 -0.25
C THR A 105 2.64 3.87 0.30
N ALA A 106 3.79 3.90 -0.38
CA ALA A 106 4.91 4.75 0.03
C ALA A 106 4.49 6.23 0.07
N PHE A 107 3.76 6.69 -0.94
CA PHE A 107 3.22 8.05 -0.99
C PHE A 107 2.23 8.31 0.16
N GLU A 108 1.20 7.47 0.33
CA GLU A 108 0.20 7.63 1.38
C GLU A 108 0.85 7.73 2.76
N TYR A 109 1.70 6.77 3.12
CA TYR A 109 2.30 6.71 4.45
C TYR A 109 3.34 7.81 4.68
N SER A 110 4.04 8.28 3.64
CA SER A 110 4.89 9.47 3.73
C SER A 110 4.06 10.72 4.02
N MET A 111 2.94 10.90 3.31
CA MET A 111 2.04 12.04 3.53
C MET A 111 1.43 12.01 4.94
N ARG A 112 0.99 10.83 5.41
CA ARG A 112 0.45 10.64 6.77
C ARG A 112 1.48 10.90 7.86
N GLY A 113 2.75 10.52 7.64
CA GLY A 113 3.82 10.67 8.63
C GLY A 113 4.48 12.05 8.66
N LEU A 114 4.62 12.71 7.51
CA LEU A 114 5.46 13.92 7.38
C LEU A 114 4.66 15.20 7.12
N VAL A 115 3.59 15.12 6.34
CA VAL A 115 2.92 16.33 5.82
C VAL A 115 1.64 16.64 6.57
N ILE A 116 0.74 15.66 6.71
CA ILE A 116 -0.57 15.89 7.34
C ILE A 116 -0.46 16.38 8.79
N PRO A 117 0.40 15.80 9.65
CA PRO A 117 0.53 16.28 11.03
C PRO A 117 0.99 17.74 11.13
N ALA A 118 1.75 18.24 10.14
CA ALA A 118 2.22 19.62 10.09
C ALA A 118 1.14 20.61 9.59
N LEU A 119 0.15 20.14 8.82
CA LEU A 119 -0.87 20.99 8.20
C LEU A 119 -2.24 20.92 8.91
N LYS A 120 -2.59 19.75 9.44
CA LYS A 120 -3.90 19.44 10.03
C LYS A 120 -3.70 18.52 11.23
N THR A 121 -3.32 19.10 12.36
CA THR A 121 -3.11 18.37 13.61
C THR A 121 -4.39 17.68 14.08
N ILE A 122 -4.28 16.41 14.45
CA ILE A 122 -5.35 15.63 15.08
C ILE A 122 -4.91 15.37 16.53
N PRO A 123 -5.50 16.03 17.53
CA PRO A 123 -5.16 15.80 18.92
C PRO A 123 -5.53 14.38 19.35
N THR A 124 -4.59 13.69 20.00
CA THR A 124 -4.80 12.34 20.56
C THR A 124 -4.32 12.29 22.01
N THR A 125 -4.93 11.43 22.83
CA THR A 125 -4.56 11.25 24.24
C THR A 125 -3.37 10.32 24.43
N ALA A 126 -3.02 9.55 23.42
CA ALA A 126 -1.84 8.69 23.36
C ALA A 126 -1.35 8.55 21.92
N ALA A 127 -0.17 7.96 21.75
CA ALA A 127 0.39 7.67 20.43
C ALA A 127 -0.40 6.54 19.76
N ALA A 128 -1.19 6.87 18.74
CA ALA A 128 -1.95 5.90 17.97
C ALA A 128 -1.03 4.90 17.25
N PRO A 129 -1.32 3.59 17.25
CA PRO A 129 -0.53 2.59 16.52
C PRO A 129 -0.35 2.95 15.05
N GLY A 130 -1.40 3.47 14.41
CA GLY A 130 -1.37 3.90 13.02
C GLY A 130 -0.48 5.13 12.76
N ALA A 131 -0.26 5.98 13.76
CA ALA A 131 0.65 7.12 13.66
C ALA A 131 2.11 6.65 13.81
N ILE A 132 2.39 5.78 14.78
CA ILE A 132 3.70 5.17 15.00
C ILE A 132 4.15 4.39 13.77
N ALA A 133 3.24 3.65 13.14
CA ALA A 133 3.54 2.83 11.97
C ALA A 133 3.79 3.63 10.68
N ASN A 134 3.53 4.95 10.64
CA ASN A 134 3.55 5.70 9.38
C ASN A 134 4.90 5.67 8.67
N LEU A 135 5.95 6.13 9.32
CA LEU A 135 7.28 6.17 8.73
C LEU A 135 7.87 4.77 8.48
N PRO A 136 7.78 3.80 9.42
CA PRO A 136 8.20 2.43 9.15
C PRO A 136 7.52 1.84 7.91
N MET A 137 6.22 2.07 7.73
CA MET A 137 5.48 1.56 6.57
C MET A 137 5.89 2.26 5.27
N ALA A 138 6.12 3.58 5.29
CA ALA A 138 6.63 4.31 4.14
C ALA A 138 7.99 3.77 3.68
N VAL A 139 8.93 3.55 4.62
CA VAL A 139 10.25 2.98 4.33
C VAL A 139 10.12 1.55 3.81
N ALA A 140 9.31 0.71 4.44
CA ALA A 140 9.08 -0.66 3.99
C ALA A 140 8.50 -0.69 2.57
N ALA A 141 7.51 0.17 2.27
CA ALA A 141 6.92 0.27 0.94
C ALA A 141 7.93 0.74 -0.13
N LEU A 142 8.83 1.67 0.21
CA LEU A 142 9.92 2.08 -0.70
C LEU A 142 10.91 0.95 -0.98
N VAL A 143 11.30 0.18 0.05
CA VAL A 143 12.17 -0.99 -0.13
C VAL A 143 11.50 -2.04 -1.01
N LEU A 144 10.23 -2.35 -0.73
CA LEU A 144 9.45 -3.32 -1.51
C LEU A 144 9.17 -2.84 -2.94
N LEU A 145 8.99 -1.53 -3.14
CA LEU A 145 8.93 -0.91 -4.47
C LEU A 145 10.21 -1.20 -5.25
N VAL A 146 11.39 -0.90 -4.68
CA VAL A 146 12.68 -1.16 -5.33
C VAL A 146 12.83 -2.64 -5.67
N LEU A 147 12.52 -3.54 -4.74
CA LEU A 147 12.56 -4.99 -4.96
C LEU A 147 11.56 -5.46 -6.04
N SER A 148 10.41 -4.80 -6.15
CA SER A 148 9.40 -5.11 -7.16
C SER A 148 9.77 -4.63 -8.58
N LEU A 149 10.66 -3.64 -8.68
CA LEU A 149 11.16 -3.09 -9.95
C LEU A 149 12.45 -3.77 -10.42
N TRP A 150 13.15 -4.47 -9.53
CA TRP A 150 14.41 -5.15 -9.81
C TRP A 150 14.17 -6.50 -10.51
N PRO A 151 14.69 -6.70 -11.74
CA PRO A 151 14.52 -7.96 -12.47
C PRO A 151 15.27 -9.11 -11.81
N MET A 152 14.69 -10.31 -11.81
CA MET A 152 15.42 -11.53 -11.48
C MET A 152 16.14 -12.09 -12.71
N ALA A 153 17.34 -12.64 -12.48
CA ALA A 153 18.29 -13.09 -13.51
C ALA A 153 17.76 -14.14 -14.52
N SER A 154 16.62 -14.79 -14.25
CA SER A 154 16.00 -15.72 -15.20
C SER A 154 15.48 -15.06 -16.49
N GLU A 155 15.20 -13.74 -16.46
CA GLU A 155 14.92 -12.95 -17.68
C GLU A 155 16.19 -12.57 -18.45
N GLN A 156 17.35 -12.47 -17.78
CA GLN A 156 18.61 -12.11 -18.44
C GLN A 156 19.18 -13.26 -19.26
N GLN A 157 19.03 -14.51 -18.79
CA GLN A 157 19.53 -15.69 -19.49
C GLN A 157 18.75 -16.05 -20.77
N THR A 158 17.46 -15.72 -20.85
CA THR A 158 16.64 -15.94 -22.05
C THR A 158 16.87 -14.86 -23.12
N ALA A 159 17.20 -13.63 -22.74
CA ALA A 159 17.52 -12.54 -23.66
C ALA A 159 18.91 -12.68 -24.32
N GLU A 160 19.88 -13.33 -23.65
CA GLU A 160 21.25 -13.53 -24.17
C GLU A 160 21.43 -14.83 -24.99
N SER A 161 20.45 -15.74 -24.96
CA SER A 161 20.49 -17.04 -25.64
C SER A 161 19.99 -17.12 -27.11
N PRO A 162 19.88 -16.05 -27.94
CA PRO A 162 19.63 -16.25 -29.38
C PRO A 162 20.88 -16.56 -30.23
N LEU A 163 22.10 -16.28 -29.74
CA LEU A 163 23.33 -16.27 -30.56
C LEU A 163 24.28 -17.47 -30.34
N ARG A 164 23.87 -18.45 -29.54
CA ARG A 164 24.73 -19.63 -29.26
C ARG A 164 24.48 -20.81 -30.20
N ASP A 165 23.37 -20.80 -30.93
CA ASP A 165 22.95 -21.92 -31.79
C ASP A 165 23.37 -21.75 -33.27
N SER A 166 23.86 -20.57 -33.67
CA SER A 166 24.34 -20.31 -35.04
C SER A 166 25.84 -20.58 -35.25
N ARG A 167 26.54 -21.09 -34.23
CA ARG A 167 27.99 -21.41 -34.29
C ARG A 167 28.31 -22.90 -34.35
N LEU A 168 27.31 -23.74 -34.65
CA LEU A 168 27.46 -25.20 -34.74
C LEU A 168 27.13 -25.78 -36.13
N ASN A 169 27.01 -24.95 -37.16
CA ASN A 169 26.91 -25.39 -38.56
C ASN A 169 28.15 -25.00 -39.35
#